data_AF-A0A954EDC3-F1
#
_entry.id   AF-A0A954EDC3-F1
#
_cell.length_a   1.000
_cell.length_b   1.000
_cell.length_c   1.000
_cell.angle_alpha   90.00
_cell.angle_beta   90.00
_cell.angle_gamma   90.00
#
_symmetry.space_group_name_H-M   'P 1'
#
loop_
_entity.id
_entity.type
_entity.pdbx_description
1 polymer ?
#
loop_
_entity_poly.entity_id
_entity_poly.type
_entity_poly.pdbx_seq_one_letter_code
_entity_poly.pdbx_strand_id
1 'polypeptide(L)'
;MIRALCLLFSIVLCSATSGIAAEVISLWPDAPPEFPVSDKQEEDINKPTDNLIAGRRIIKLANVNHPEIHLSLPEGATEKTPVVLICPGGGFNIL
;
A
#
# COMPACT_ATOMS: atom_id res chain seq x y z
N MET A 1 45.36 3.75 -20.17
CA MET A 1 45.02 2.77 -19.11
C MET A 1 44.43 3.44 -17.85
N ILE A 2 44.91 4.61 -17.41
CA ILE A 2 44.36 5.35 -16.25
C ILE A 2 42.92 5.88 -16.43
N ARG A 3 42.52 6.28 -17.65
CA ARG A 3 41.16 6.80 -17.92
C ARG A 3 40.05 5.74 -17.86
N ALA A 4 40.36 4.50 -18.24
CA ALA A 4 39.41 3.38 -18.16
C ALA A 4 39.22 2.91 -16.70
N LEU A 5 40.27 3.04 -15.89
CA LEU A 5 40.24 2.71 -14.46
C LEU A 5 39.37 3.71 -13.66
N CYS A 6 39.39 5.00 -14.03
CA CYS A 6 38.52 6.01 -13.41
C CYS A 6 37.03 5.82 -13.77
N LEU A 7 36.71 5.37 -14.99
CA LEU A 7 35.33 5.10 -15.41
C LEU A 7 34.73 3.87 -14.69
N LEU A 8 35.55 2.84 -14.45
CA LEU A 8 35.14 1.66 -13.68
C LEU A 8 34.91 1.96 -12.19
N PHE A 9 35.63 2.93 -11.62
CA PHE A 9 35.46 3.33 -10.22
C PHE A 9 34.18 4.15 -9.98
N SER A 10 33.68 4.86 -11.00
CA SER A 10 32.49 5.70 -10.89
C SER A 10 31.15 4.94 -10.94
N ILE A 11 31.14 3.71 -11.46
CA ILE A 11 29.92 2.87 -11.55
C ILE A 11 29.60 2.16 -10.21
N VAL A 12 30.58 2.04 -9.31
CA VAL A 12 30.43 1.31 -8.04
C VAL A 12 29.78 2.17 -6.93
N LEU A 13 29.61 3.48 -7.15
CA LEU A 13 28.99 4.40 -6.18
C LEU A 13 27.47 4.60 -6.40
N CYS A 14 26.77 3.61 -6.95
CA CYS A 14 25.32 3.57 -6.84
C CYS A 14 24.96 3.09 -5.42
N SER A 15 25.00 4.01 -4.45
CA SER A 15 24.53 3.74 -3.10
C SER A 15 23.08 3.29 -3.16
N ALA A 16 22.85 1.99 -2.94
CA ALA A 16 21.53 1.48 -2.63
C ALA A 16 21.10 2.14 -1.31
N THR A 17 20.26 3.18 -1.40
CA THR A 17 19.56 3.65 -0.21
C THR A 17 18.69 2.48 0.24
N SER A 18 19.07 1.84 1.34
CA SER A 18 18.20 0.87 1.98
C SER A 18 17.13 1.69 2.66
N GLY A 19 16.05 1.99 1.93
CA GLY A 19 14.82 2.41 2.57
C GLY A 19 14.43 1.33 3.58
N ILE A 20 14.14 1.72 4.82
CA ILE A 20 13.55 0.81 5.80
C ILE A 20 12.24 0.35 5.17
N ALA A 21 12.19 -0.91 4.73
CA ALA A 21 10.98 -1.48 4.16
C ALA A 21 9.91 -1.45 5.26
N ALA A 22 8.73 -0.93 4.93
CA ALA A 22 7.60 -0.91 5.85
C ALA A 22 7.30 -2.34 6.32
N GLU A 23 7.05 -2.51 7.61
CA GLU A 23 6.55 -3.77 8.12
C GLU A 23 5.11 -3.96 7.61
N VAL A 24 4.85 -5.09 6.96
CA VAL A 24 3.53 -5.42 6.43
C VAL A 24 2.81 -6.29 7.44
N ILE A 25 1.71 -5.77 7.97
CA ILE A 25 0.88 -6.42 8.98
C ILE A 25 -0.45 -6.79 8.34
N SER A 26 -0.83 -8.07 8.37
CA SER A 26 -2.18 -8.48 7.97
C SER A 26 -3.20 -7.96 8.97
N LEU A 27 -4.20 -7.20 8.51
CA LEU A 27 -5.21 -6.63 9.39
C LEU A 27 -6.16 -7.71 9.93
N TRP A 28 -6.45 -8.73 9.11
CA TRP A 28 -7.27 -9.88 9.48
C TRP A 28 -6.47 -11.17 9.27
N PRO A 29 -5.63 -11.57 10.24
CA PRO A 29 -4.76 -12.73 10.09
C PRO A 29 -5.52 -14.05 9.93
N ASP A 30 -6.71 -14.15 10.54
CA ASP A 30 -7.56 -15.36 10.49
C ASP A 30 -8.81 -15.13 9.64
N ALA A 31 -9.71 -14.24 10.10
CA ALA A 31 -10.97 -13.93 9.43
C ALA A 31 -11.43 -12.49 9.73
N PRO A 32 -12.23 -11.87 8.84
CA PRO A 32 -12.88 -10.60 9.11
C PRO A 32 -13.84 -10.71 10.30
N PRO A 33 -14.07 -9.63 11.07
CA PRO A 33 -14.82 -9.69 12.31
C PRO A 33 -16.32 -9.99 12.15
N GLU A 34 -16.96 -9.53 11.08
CA GLU A 34 -18.44 -9.56 10.97
C GLU A 34 -18.98 -10.11 9.64
N PHE A 35 -18.12 -10.47 8.68
CA PHE A 35 -18.55 -10.90 7.35
C PHE A 35 -17.85 -12.20 6.94
N PRO A 36 -18.56 -13.10 6.22
CA PRO A 36 -17.95 -14.30 5.69
C PRO A 36 -16.91 -13.92 4.63
N VAL A 37 -15.76 -14.58 4.69
CA VAL A 37 -14.74 -14.48 3.65
C VAL A 37 -15.33 -14.97 2.33
N SER A 38 -15.18 -14.16 1.29
CA SER A 38 -15.56 -14.50 -0.08
C SER A 38 -14.34 -15.05 -0.82
N ASP A 39 -14.44 -16.19 -1.49
CA ASP A 39 -13.35 -16.70 -2.34
C ASP A 39 -13.20 -15.91 -3.66
N LYS A 40 -14.04 -14.90 -3.88
CA LYS A 40 -14.00 -14.05 -5.08
C LYS A 40 -12.92 -12.99 -4.95
N GLN A 41 -12.36 -12.60 -6.08
CA GLN A 41 -11.45 -11.46 -6.17
C GLN A 41 -12.17 -10.15 -5.85
N GLU A 42 -11.41 -9.16 -5.36
CA GLU A 42 -11.88 -7.78 -5.26
C GLU A 42 -12.39 -7.26 -6.60
N GLU A 43 -13.61 -6.74 -6.61
CA GLU A 43 -14.25 -6.27 -7.84
C GLU A 43 -15.15 -5.06 -7.58
N ASP A 44 -15.29 -4.20 -8.59
CA ASP A 44 -16.25 -3.10 -8.58
C ASP A 44 -17.64 -3.61 -8.99
N ILE A 45 -18.55 -3.69 -8.02
CA ILE A 45 -19.92 -4.18 -8.23
C ILE A 45 -20.90 -3.07 -8.64
N ASN A 46 -20.42 -1.89 -9.04
CA ASN A 46 -21.27 -0.80 -9.49
C ASN A 46 -21.91 -1.08 -10.86
N LYS A 47 -23.23 -0.92 -10.93
CA LYS A 47 -24.08 -1.21 -12.10
C LYS A 47 -24.34 0.06 -12.91
N PRO A 48 -24.59 -0.06 -14.23
CA PRO A 48 -24.96 1.10 -15.06
C PRO A 48 -26.21 1.86 -14.58
N THR A 49 -27.09 1.19 -13.84
CA THR A 49 -28.32 1.75 -13.28
C THR A 49 -28.12 2.39 -11.91
N ASP A 50 -26.92 2.34 -11.34
CA ASP A 50 -26.65 2.94 -10.04
C ASP A 50 -26.65 4.47 -10.12
N ASN A 51 -27.12 5.10 -9.04
CA ASN A 51 -27.12 6.55 -8.94
C ASN A 51 -25.70 7.11 -8.99
N LEU A 52 -25.56 8.24 -9.68
CA LEU A 52 -24.34 9.04 -9.66
C LEU A 52 -24.27 9.82 -8.35
N ILE A 53 -23.08 9.91 -7.75
CA ILE A 53 -22.80 10.75 -6.60
C ILE A 53 -22.11 12.01 -7.09
N ALA A 54 -22.74 13.17 -6.87
CA ALA A 54 -22.27 14.46 -7.41
C ALA A 54 -21.99 14.42 -8.93
N GLY A 55 -22.84 13.70 -9.69
CA GLY A 55 -22.71 13.55 -11.14
C GLY A 55 -21.58 12.61 -11.59
N ARG A 56 -20.95 11.87 -10.66
CA ARG A 56 -19.86 10.94 -10.97
C ARG A 56 -20.22 9.51 -10.57
N ARG A 57 -19.71 8.54 -11.34
CA ARG A 57 -19.75 7.13 -10.96
C ARG A 57 -18.77 6.90 -9.81
N ILE A 58 -19.20 6.12 -8.82
CA ILE A 58 -18.35 5.67 -7.71
C ILE A 58 -17.95 4.20 -7.93
N ILE A 59 -16.85 3.78 -7.32
CA ILE A 59 -16.51 2.36 -7.21
C ILE A 59 -17.21 1.81 -5.97
N LYS A 60 -17.88 0.66 -6.12
CA LYS A 60 -18.39 -0.12 -5.00
C LYS A 60 -17.53 -1.37 -4.91
N LEU A 61 -16.41 -1.27 -4.19
CA LEU A 61 -15.46 -2.39 -4.08
C LEU A 61 -16.02 -3.46 -3.14
N ALA A 62 -16.14 -4.69 -3.62
CA ALA A 62 -16.57 -5.85 -2.86
C ALA A 62 -15.44 -6.88 -2.72
N ASN A 63 -15.64 -7.90 -1.87
CA ASN A 63 -14.71 -9.00 -1.62
C ASN A 63 -13.32 -8.57 -1.10
N VAL A 64 -13.25 -7.46 -0.35
CA VAL A 64 -12.02 -7.06 0.35
C VAL A 64 -11.87 -7.99 1.56
N ASN A 65 -11.00 -9.00 1.46
CA ASN A 65 -10.83 -10.04 2.48
C ASN A 65 -9.45 -10.04 3.15
N HIS A 66 -8.44 -9.42 2.54
CA HIS A 66 -7.05 -9.46 3.01
C HIS A 66 -6.42 -8.06 3.08
N PRO A 67 -7.00 -7.10 3.82
CA PRO A 67 -6.39 -5.79 3.98
C PRO A 67 -5.07 -5.87 4.77
N GLU A 68 -4.14 -5.00 4.41
CA GLU A 68 -2.82 -4.88 5.04
C GLU A 68 -2.61 -3.50 5.65
N ILE A 69 -1.81 -3.43 6.72
CA ILE A 69 -1.24 -2.21 7.25
C ILE A 69 0.25 -2.19 6.91
N HIS A 70 0.71 -1.10 6.31
CA HIS A 70 2.11 -0.87 6.01
C HIS A 70 2.67 0.10 7.06
N LEU A 71 3.37 -0.43 8.06
CA LEU A 71 3.91 0.33 9.18
C LEU A 71 5.31 0.86 8.84
N SER A 72 5.43 2.18 8.76
CA SER A 72 6.71 2.87 8.58
C SER A 72 7.08 3.62 9.85
N LEU A 73 8.18 3.23 10.49
CA LEU A 73 8.66 3.86 11.71
C LEU A 73 9.86 4.77 11.42
N PRO A 74 9.92 5.98 12.02
CA PRO A 74 11.14 6.77 12.02
C PRO A 74 12.20 6.11 12.91
N GLU A 75 13.46 6.47 12.70
CA GLU A 75 14.56 6.01 13.55
C GLU A 75 14.32 6.41 15.03
N GLY A 76 14.57 5.48 15.94
CA GLY A 76 14.37 5.70 17.37
C GLY A 76 12.90 5.73 17.83
N ALA A 77 11.96 5.26 17.01
CA ALA A 77 10.56 5.11 17.42
C ALA A 77 10.42 4.22 18.66
N THR A 78 9.49 4.58 19.54
CA THR A 78 9.14 3.84 20.76
C THR A 78 7.63 3.66 20.83
N GLU A 79 7.13 2.90 21.81
CA GLU A 79 5.69 2.72 22.06
C GLU A 79 4.92 4.03 22.32
N LYS A 80 5.63 5.11 22.67
CA LYS A 80 5.03 6.44 22.92
C LYS A 80 5.04 7.35 21.69
N THR A 81 5.65 6.91 20.59
CA THR A 81 5.72 7.71 19.36
C THR A 81 4.32 7.87 18.78
N PRO A 82 3.87 9.11 18.48
CA PRO A 82 2.58 9.32 17.85
C PRO A 82 2.49 8.64 16.48
N VAL A 83 1.32 8.11 16.15
CA VAL A 83 1.07 7.40 14.89
C VAL A 83 0.01 8.16 14.08
N VAL A 84 0.21 8.21 12.77
CA VAL A 84 -0.79 8.68 11.80
C VAL A 84 -1.30 7.45 11.04
N LEU A 85 -2.60 7.19 11.13
CA LEU A 85 -3.26 6.16 10.33
C LEU A 85 -3.76 6.78 9.02
N ILE A 86 -3.30 6.22 7.90
CA ILE A 86 -3.73 6.63 6.56
C ILE A 86 -4.60 5.51 6.01
N CYS A 87 -5.88 5.81 5.79
CA CYS A 87 -6.80 4.94 5.06
C CYS A 87 -6.90 5.47 3.62
N PRO A 88 -6.06 5.00 2.69
CA PRO A 88 -6.10 5.45 1.31
C PRO A 88 -7.45 5.08 0.69
N GLY A 89 -8.04 6.00 -0.06
CA GLY A 89 -9.13 5.63 -0.96
C GLY A 89 -8.58 4.96 -2.23
N GLY A 90 -9.47 4.42 -3.06
CA GLY A 90 -9.17 4.14 -4.47
C GLY A 90 -7.93 3.28 -4.79
N GLY A 91 -7.43 2.48 -3.85
CA GLY A 91 -6.22 1.66 -4.04
C GLY A 91 -4.97 2.49 -4.33
N PHE A 92 -4.80 3.66 -3.70
CA PHE A 92 -3.67 4.59 -3.88
C PHE A 92 -3.48 5.21 -5.29
N ASN A 93 -4.37 4.91 -6.24
CA ASN A 93 -4.14 5.23 -7.65
C ASN A 93 -5.17 6.19 -8.28
N ILE A 94 -6.33 6.40 -7.66
CA ILE A 94 -7.46 7.08 -8.32
C ILE A 94 -8.08 8.25 -7.52
N LEU A 95 -7.52 8.60 -6.38
CA LEU A 95 -7.87 9.82 -5.61
C LEU A 95 -6.60 10.60 -5.28
#